data_AF-A0A8H6JFR5-F1
#
_entry.id   AF-A0A8H6JFR5-F1
#
_cell.length_a   1.000
_cell.length_b   1.000
_cell.length_c   1.000
_cell.angle_alpha   90.00
_cell.angle_beta   90.00
_cell.angle_gamma   90.00
#
_symmetry.space_group_name_H-M   'P 1'
#
loop_
_entity.id
_entity.type
_entity.pdbx_description
1 polymer ?
#
loop_
_entity_poly.entity_id
_entity_poly.type
_entity_poly.pdbx_seq_one_letter_code
_entity_poly.pdbx_strand_id
1 'polypeptide(L)'
;MFSKSLLCSALGATLSLSGVQAQAVADVPLDIDGAFQGATATTGDFNSGGSIVCNGQSVIVPKNLQITFPAAFVGFKDFAGNSGAYIGYQCSITGNIVNGRSIAAQIAIAQYSTTTSSGYIESLSFNGDIKIKNGPTIRINDPRGVYSVGYADKAYDPNFTADDANPSISSFSGFPMCVPRKADDPLCPLSQRPDVAGGGKQGTIQAKDAKVMAPLVPGDFVTFSGYQSGEKIIVYNLVAFNIQITTVGAPTYIRMEDANIGVWTADTVNQEIAQTRFVGYTSDSNNNVNPIKIYAIEYDPCTGEPKDREIAGVAVPNTEARNKFEYRLKATQNDQYAREYRVVAGTGTVTTTNNILAGQYVMPVSEWIQPEDSTPGRPPTGHDFRSYGWMSKGLGRDADGNLWGPLDPFPQGNPPPIFDNSKCAPVTPPTPASSSSAPPASSPTPKVYPDVVTMPPYTWASSQSGTLTVSCTSNNTNDALVNMKLSYSNKDGITTGLGMTAAGGGRWTFNSNKIKQPTSVSCKSSLGGSATR
;
A
#
# COMPACT_ATOMS: atom_id res chain seq x y z
N MET A 1 -93.19 20.67 30.92
CA MET A 1 -91.99 19.84 31.18
C MET A 1 -92.15 18.52 30.45
N PHE A 2 -91.52 18.36 29.29
CA PHE A 2 -91.36 17.08 28.60
C PHE A 2 -89.87 16.86 28.45
N SER A 3 -89.31 15.85 29.12
CA SER A 3 -87.92 15.46 28.97
C SER A 3 -87.87 14.12 28.25
N LYS A 4 -87.22 14.10 27.09
CA LYS A 4 -86.96 12.89 26.30
C LYS A 4 -85.61 12.31 26.73
N SER A 5 -85.65 11.03 27.08
CA SER A 5 -84.50 10.13 27.20
C SER A 5 -83.97 9.73 25.82
N LEU A 6 -82.66 9.66 25.66
CA LEU A 6 -82.03 8.76 24.69
C LEU A 6 -80.66 8.30 25.21
N LEU A 7 -80.51 6.98 25.27
CA LEU A 7 -79.31 6.22 25.58
C LEU A 7 -78.19 6.47 24.55
N CYS A 8 -76.93 6.41 25.01
CA CYS A 8 -75.80 6.00 24.18
C CYS A 8 -74.92 5.00 24.94
N SER A 9 -74.74 3.85 24.31
CA SER A 9 -73.96 2.70 24.74
C SER A 9 -72.45 2.99 24.67
N ALA A 10 -71.72 2.70 25.73
CA ALA A 10 -70.25 2.73 25.73
C ALA A 10 -69.71 1.38 25.24
N LEU A 11 -69.11 1.37 24.05
CA LEU A 11 -68.34 0.25 23.51
C LEU A 11 -66.90 0.37 24.04
N GLY A 12 -66.50 -0.53 24.94
CA GLY A 12 -65.12 -0.60 25.41
C GLY A 12 -64.21 -1.22 24.35
N ALA A 13 -63.37 -0.41 23.72
CA ALA A 13 -62.28 -0.89 22.88
C ALA A 13 -61.08 -1.24 23.77
N THR A 14 -60.86 -2.53 24.01
CA THR A 14 -59.57 -3.03 24.49
C THR A 14 -58.56 -2.91 23.36
N LEU A 15 -57.68 -1.90 23.41
CA LEU A 15 -56.47 -1.86 22.59
C LEU A 15 -55.59 -3.04 22.97
N SER A 16 -55.62 -4.10 22.15
CA SER A 16 -54.54 -5.07 22.12
C SER A 16 -53.31 -4.38 21.53
N LEU A 17 -52.40 -3.94 22.40
CA LEU A 17 -51.00 -3.69 22.04
C LEU A 17 -50.39 -5.04 21.64
N SER A 18 -50.65 -5.46 20.41
CA SER A 18 -49.85 -6.47 19.74
C SER A 18 -48.42 -5.94 19.74
N GLY A 19 -47.59 -6.53 20.59
CA GLY A 19 -46.17 -6.21 20.65
C GLY A 19 -45.61 -6.28 19.24
N VAL A 20 -45.04 -5.17 18.80
CA VAL A 20 -44.10 -5.17 17.68
C VAL A 20 -42.98 -6.10 18.15
N GLN A 21 -43.00 -7.35 17.69
CA GLN A 21 -41.82 -8.19 17.77
C GLN A 21 -40.72 -7.38 17.10
N ALA A 22 -39.67 -7.05 17.86
CA ALA A 22 -38.46 -6.51 17.31
C ALA A 22 -37.97 -7.51 16.26
N GLN A 23 -38.32 -7.29 14.99
CA GLN A 23 -37.59 -7.88 13.89
C GLN A 23 -36.14 -7.48 14.15
N ALA A 24 -35.25 -8.47 14.28
CA ALA A 24 -33.82 -8.21 14.24
C ALA A 24 -33.59 -7.36 12.99
N VAL A 25 -33.22 -6.10 13.18
CA VAL A 25 -33.09 -5.15 12.08
C VAL A 25 -31.89 -5.65 11.28
N ALA A 26 -32.16 -6.20 10.08
CA ALA A 26 -31.11 -6.62 9.18
C ALA A 26 -30.19 -5.43 8.91
N ASP A 27 -28.89 -5.70 8.75
CA ASP A 27 -27.92 -4.66 8.39
C ASP A 27 -28.34 -4.02 7.06
N VAL A 28 -28.21 -2.70 6.98
CA VAL A 28 -28.50 -1.91 5.78
C VAL A 28 -27.16 -1.39 5.22
N PRO A 29 -26.91 -1.45 3.91
CA PRO A 29 -25.65 -0.98 3.35
C PRO A 29 -25.51 0.53 3.55
N LEU A 30 -24.27 0.98 3.76
CA LEU A 30 -23.92 2.37 3.91
C LEU A 30 -22.82 2.71 2.90
N ASP A 31 -23.19 3.50 1.89
CA ASP A 31 -22.26 4.08 0.92
C ASP A 31 -22.44 5.59 0.91
N ILE A 32 -21.36 6.32 1.18
CA ILE A 32 -21.36 7.78 1.24
C ILE A 32 -20.19 8.28 0.41
N ASP A 33 -20.49 9.01 -0.67
CA ASP A 33 -19.53 9.83 -1.38
C ASP A 33 -19.95 11.29 -1.28
N GLY A 34 -19.08 12.15 -0.77
CA GLY A 34 -19.35 13.58 -0.73
C GLY A 34 -18.31 14.37 0.04
N ALA A 35 -18.69 15.60 0.44
CA ALA A 35 -17.77 16.51 1.09
C ALA A 35 -17.46 16.07 2.53
N PHE A 36 -16.17 15.98 2.85
CA PHE A 36 -15.66 15.84 4.21
C PHE A 36 -15.93 17.11 5.01
N GLN A 37 -16.49 16.96 6.21
CA GLN A 37 -16.91 18.07 7.07
C GLN A 37 -16.25 18.07 8.45
N GLY A 38 -15.62 16.98 8.85
CA GLY A 38 -14.88 16.90 10.11
C GLY A 38 -14.75 15.48 10.63
N ALA A 39 -13.81 15.29 11.56
CA ALA A 39 -13.62 14.06 12.27
C ALA A 39 -13.18 14.33 13.71
N THR A 40 -13.43 13.37 14.60
CA THR A 40 -13.01 13.46 16.01
C THR A 40 -12.64 12.07 16.50
N ALA A 41 -11.42 11.92 17.04
CA ALA A 41 -10.99 10.71 17.69
C ALA A 41 -11.54 10.63 19.12
N THR A 42 -11.94 9.43 19.56
CA THR A 42 -12.47 9.21 20.92
C THR A 42 -11.37 9.22 21.98
N THR A 43 -10.18 8.70 21.67
CA THR A 43 -9.04 8.63 22.59
C THR A 43 -7.75 9.14 21.92
N GLY A 44 -6.70 9.30 22.72
CA GLY A 44 -5.36 9.67 22.23
C GLY A 44 -4.52 8.49 21.72
N ASP A 45 -5.07 7.27 21.77
CA ASP A 45 -4.36 6.04 21.39
C ASP A 45 -4.15 5.99 19.88
N PHE A 46 -3.04 5.40 19.42
CA PHE A 46 -2.69 5.31 18.00
C PHE A 46 -3.82 4.68 17.16
N ASN A 47 -4.54 3.71 17.71
CA ASN A 47 -5.63 3.00 17.06
C ASN A 47 -7.03 3.52 17.45
N SER A 48 -7.15 4.71 18.01
CA SER A 48 -8.46 5.29 18.36
C SER A 48 -9.42 5.25 17.17
N GLY A 49 -10.66 4.84 17.43
CA GLY A 49 -11.79 5.13 16.55
C GLY A 49 -12.37 6.52 16.85
N GLY A 50 -13.61 6.76 16.43
CA GLY A 50 -14.34 7.98 16.76
C GLY A 50 -15.51 8.27 15.83
N SER A 51 -15.64 9.52 15.38
CA SER A 51 -16.71 9.94 14.49
C SER A 51 -16.18 10.72 13.29
N ILE A 52 -16.81 10.52 12.14
CA ILE A 52 -16.57 11.27 10.91
C ILE A 52 -17.89 11.84 10.41
N VAL A 53 -17.84 13.03 9.81
CA VAL A 53 -18.98 13.64 9.14
C VAL A 53 -18.64 13.80 7.66
N CYS A 54 -19.39 13.11 6.82
CA CYS A 54 -19.29 13.15 5.37
C CYS A 54 -20.67 13.41 4.78
N ASN A 55 -20.78 14.38 3.87
CA ASN A 55 -22.02 14.70 3.17
C ASN A 55 -23.24 14.91 4.11
N GLY A 56 -23.02 15.52 5.27
CA GLY A 56 -24.04 15.74 6.31
C GLY A 56 -24.37 14.54 7.18
N GLN A 57 -23.78 13.37 6.91
CA GLN A 57 -24.02 12.13 7.65
C GLN A 57 -22.90 11.88 8.66
N SER A 58 -23.29 11.64 9.93
CA SER A 58 -22.34 11.24 10.97
C SER A 58 -22.21 9.71 11.00
N VAL A 59 -20.97 9.23 10.96
CA VAL A 59 -20.63 7.81 10.93
C VAL A 59 -19.65 7.49 12.04
N ILE A 60 -19.85 6.34 12.70
CA ILE A 60 -18.93 5.80 13.68
C ILE A 60 -17.73 5.20 12.95
N VAL A 61 -16.54 5.60 13.37
CA VAL A 61 -15.29 5.02 12.91
C VAL A 61 -14.81 4.01 13.96
N PRO A 62 -14.71 2.71 13.62
CA PRO A 62 -14.20 1.71 14.53
C PRO A 62 -12.76 1.96 14.98
N LYS A 63 -12.42 1.44 16.16
CA LYS A 63 -11.03 1.28 16.60
C LYS A 63 -10.25 0.48 15.56
N ASN A 64 -8.95 0.78 15.40
CA ASN A 64 -8.02 0.18 14.44
C ASN A 64 -8.29 0.50 12.95
N LEU A 65 -9.35 1.25 12.60
CA LEU A 65 -9.56 1.66 11.22
C LEU A 65 -8.47 2.66 10.79
N GLN A 66 -7.89 2.43 9.61
CA GLN A 66 -6.97 3.34 8.95
C GLN A 66 -7.64 3.98 7.74
N ILE A 67 -7.44 5.29 7.56
CA ILE A 67 -7.92 6.08 6.43
C ILE A 67 -7.03 5.80 5.22
N THR A 68 -7.66 5.53 4.08
CA THR A 68 -6.98 5.28 2.82
C THR A 68 -6.69 6.60 2.10
N PHE A 69 -5.44 6.79 1.76
CA PHE A 69 -4.93 7.80 0.83
C PHE A 69 -4.29 7.10 -0.38
N PRO A 70 -3.97 7.80 -1.48
CA PRO A 70 -3.50 7.15 -2.71
C PRO A 70 -2.32 6.19 -2.55
N ALA A 71 -1.37 6.49 -1.66
CA ALA A 71 -0.18 5.66 -1.41
C ALA A 71 0.06 5.39 0.08
N ALA A 72 -0.94 5.63 0.94
CA ALA A 72 -0.76 5.53 2.39
C ALA A 72 -2.04 5.10 3.12
N PHE A 73 -1.84 4.42 4.26
CA PHE A 73 -2.88 4.18 5.24
C PHE A 73 -2.52 4.93 6.52
N VAL A 74 -3.42 5.79 6.98
CA VAL A 74 -3.18 6.68 8.12
C VAL A 74 -4.11 6.30 9.27
N GLY A 75 -3.58 6.17 10.48
CA GLY A 75 -4.39 5.93 11.67
C GLY A 75 -5.46 7.00 11.85
N PHE A 76 -6.68 6.60 12.21
CA PHE A 76 -7.79 7.55 12.32
C PHE A 76 -7.52 8.69 13.31
N LYS A 77 -6.81 8.43 14.41
CA LYS A 77 -6.35 9.45 15.36
C LYS A 77 -5.53 10.54 14.67
N ASP A 78 -4.52 10.17 13.90
CA ASP A 78 -3.61 11.13 13.26
C ASP A 78 -4.32 11.90 12.15
N PHE A 79 -5.20 11.23 11.40
CA PHE A 79 -6.09 11.89 10.45
C PHE A 79 -7.00 12.93 11.14
N ALA A 80 -7.69 12.55 12.21
CA ALA A 80 -8.57 13.44 12.97
C ALA A 80 -7.82 14.63 13.57
N GLY A 81 -6.57 14.42 14.01
CA GLY A 81 -5.69 15.48 14.51
C GLY A 81 -5.35 16.58 13.48
N ASN A 82 -5.46 16.26 12.18
CA ASN A 82 -5.22 17.21 11.08
C ASN A 82 -6.46 17.39 10.18
N SER A 83 -7.66 17.03 10.64
CA SER A 83 -8.84 16.96 9.77
C SER A 83 -9.23 18.29 9.14
N GLY A 84 -8.86 19.42 9.77
CA GLY A 84 -9.10 20.75 9.22
C GLY A 84 -8.49 20.98 7.84
N ALA A 85 -7.39 20.31 7.52
CA ALA A 85 -6.72 20.40 6.21
C ALA A 85 -7.53 19.76 5.07
N TYR A 86 -8.49 18.90 5.39
CA TYR A 86 -9.25 18.10 4.43
C TYR A 86 -10.70 18.55 4.28
N ILE A 87 -11.12 19.65 4.92
CA ILE A 87 -12.49 20.14 4.79
C ILE A 87 -12.82 20.44 3.33
N GLY A 88 -13.94 19.89 2.85
CA GLY A 88 -14.39 20.00 1.46
C GLY A 88 -13.74 19.01 0.50
N TYR A 89 -12.75 18.21 0.94
CA TYR A 89 -12.24 17.10 0.15
C TYR A 89 -13.35 16.04 0.02
N GLN A 90 -13.26 15.22 -1.02
CA GLN A 90 -14.11 14.05 -1.11
C GLN A 90 -13.73 13.05 -0.02
N CYS A 91 -14.75 12.61 0.71
CA CYS A 91 -14.71 11.49 1.60
C CYS A 91 -15.63 10.40 1.02
N SER A 92 -15.08 9.19 0.91
CA SER A 92 -15.79 7.99 0.50
C SER A 92 -15.85 7.03 1.68
N ILE A 93 -17.05 6.64 2.10
CA ILE A 93 -17.27 5.72 3.22
C ILE A 93 -18.12 4.55 2.74
N THR A 94 -17.61 3.34 2.95
CA THR A 94 -18.36 2.09 2.80
C THR A 94 -18.50 1.42 4.17
N GLY A 95 -19.68 0.93 4.50
CA GLY A 95 -19.98 0.32 5.80
C GLY A 95 -21.40 -0.23 5.88
N ASN A 96 -21.94 -0.35 7.10
CA ASN A 96 -23.33 -0.73 7.31
C ASN A 96 -23.98 0.12 8.40
N ILE A 97 -25.30 0.22 8.35
CA ILE A 97 -26.13 0.62 9.49
C ILE A 97 -26.47 -0.64 10.27
N VAL A 98 -25.83 -0.81 11.43
CA VAL A 98 -26.00 -1.96 12.33
C VAL A 98 -26.78 -1.51 13.55
N ASN A 99 -27.95 -2.11 13.81
CA ASN A 99 -28.83 -1.73 14.91
C ASN A 99 -29.12 -0.20 14.96
N GLY A 100 -29.35 0.40 13.79
CA GLY A 100 -29.64 1.83 13.65
C GLY A 100 -28.42 2.75 13.77
N ARG A 101 -27.20 2.22 13.82
CA ARG A 101 -25.95 3.00 13.92
C ARG A 101 -25.13 2.84 12.64
N SER A 102 -24.81 3.94 11.98
CA SER A 102 -23.89 3.96 10.83
C SER A 102 -22.46 3.66 11.28
N ILE A 103 -21.87 2.56 10.83
CA ILE A 103 -20.52 2.11 11.17
C ILE A 103 -19.71 1.96 9.88
N ALA A 104 -18.57 2.65 9.80
CA ALA A 104 -17.67 2.56 8.66
C ALA A 104 -16.87 1.24 8.68
N ALA A 105 -16.71 0.62 7.51
CA ALA A 105 -15.75 -0.46 7.28
C ALA A 105 -14.49 0.07 6.60
N GLN A 106 -14.66 0.99 5.65
CA GLN A 106 -13.59 1.61 4.88
C GLN A 106 -13.85 3.10 4.73
N ILE A 107 -12.78 3.88 4.74
CA ILE A 107 -12.83 5.33 4.52
C ILE A 107 -11.66 5.71 3.61
N ALA A 108 -11.94 6.47 2.56
CA ALA A 108 -10.93 7.06 1.68
C ALA A 108 -11.11 8.58 1.62
N ILE A 109 -9.98 9.30 1.58
CA ILE A 109 -9.95 10.76 1.43
C ILE A 109 -9.16 11.13 0.18
N ALA A 110 -9.76 11.94 -0.67
CA ALA A 110 -9.13 12.51 -1.86
C ALA A 110 -9.66 13.92 -2.08
N GLN A 111 -8.89 14.82 -2.72
CA GLN A 111 -9.47 16.11 -3.10
C GLN A 111 -10.65 15.91 -4.05
N TYR A 112 -10.50 14.97 -4.99
CA TYR A 112 -11.53 14.44 -5.89
C TYR A 112 -11.12 13.02 -6.31
N SER A 113 -12.01 12.03 -6.22
CA SER A 113 -11.69 10.61 -6.43
C SER A 113 -11.46 10.25 -7.91
N THR A 114 -11.98 11.06 -8.84
CA THR A 114 -11.88 10.85 -10.29
C THR A 114 -11.06 11.93 -11.01
N THR A 115 -10.39 12.83 -10.28
CA THR A 115 -9.61 13.88 -10.93
C THR A 115 -8.37 13.30 -11.60
N THR A 116 -8.45 13.24 -12.92
CA THR A 116 -7.33 13.04 -13.83
C THR A 116 -7.24 14.25 -14.73
N SER A 117 -6.05 14.85 -14.77
CA SER A 117 -5.73 15.92 -15.70
C SER A 117 -4.73 15.42 -16.73
N SER A 118 -4.67 16.08 -17.89
CA SER A 118 -3.70 15.73 -18.93
C SER A 118 -3.21 16.95 -19.70
N GLY A 119 -2.06 16.82 -20.33
CA GLY A 119 -1.51 17.86 -21.19
C GLY A 119 -0.08 17.58 -21.64
N TYR A 120 0.41 18.41 -22.55
CA TYR A 120 1.79 18.35 -22.99
C TYR A 120 2.70 19.12 -22.03
N ILE A 121 3.85 18.54 -21.69
CA ILE A 121 4.92 19.26 -21.00
C ILE A 121 5.48 20.33 -21.96
N GLU A 122 5.47 21.58 -21.51
CA GLU A 122 6.08 22.72 -22.19
C GLU A 122 7.55 22.87 -21.76
N SER A 123 7.79 22.84 -20.46
CA SER A 123 9.12 22.99 -19.88
C SER A 123 9.24 22.32 -18.52
N LEU A 124 10.48 22.09 -18.10
CA LEU A 124 10.86 21.49 -16.84
C LEU A 124 11.98 22.34 -16.22
N SER A 125 12.03 22.40 -14.91
CA SER A 125 13.15 23.03 -14.20
C SER A 125 13.76 22.10 -13.15
N PHE A 126 15.05 22.27 -12.90
CA PHE A 126 15.80 21.45 -11.94
C PHE A 126 15.32 21.57 -10.50
N ASN A 127 14.49 22.59 -10.21
CA ASN A 127 13.81 22.69 -8.93
C ASN A 127 12.65 21.69 -8.78
N GLY A 128 12.28 20.90 -9.81
CA GLY A 128 11.19 19.92 -9.78
C GLY A 128 9.86 20.39 -10.39
N ASP A 129 9.77 21.64 -10.87
CA ASP A 129 8.55 22.14 -11.49
C ASP A 129 8.40 21.65 -12.95
N ILE A 130 7.16 21.32 -13.31
CA ILE A 130 6.76 20.84 -14.63
C ILE A 130 5.66 21.77 -15.15
N LYS A 131 5.94 22.51 -16.22
CA LYS A 131 4.95 23.40 -16.83
C LYS A 131 4.14 22.64 -17.87
N ILE A 132 2.82 22.57 -17.69
CA ILE A 132 1.90 22.05 -18.70
C ILE A 132 1.54 23.17 -19.67
N LYS A 133 1.67 22.90 -20.98
CA LYS A 133 1.36 23.84 -22.05
C LYS A 133 -0.10 24.29 -21.96
N ASN A 134 -0.34 25.60 -21.94
CA ASN A 134 -1.67 26.21 -21.73
C ASN A 134 -2.38 25.74 -20.44
N GLY A 135 -1.63 25.23 -19.47
CA GLY A 135 -2.16 24.58 -18.27
C GLY A 135 -1.42 24.98 -17.00
N PRO A 136 -1.66 24.26 -15.90
CA PRO A 136 -1.05 24.55 -14.61
C PRO A 136 0.46 24.24 -14.61
N THR A 137 1.14 24.74 -13.59
CA THR A 137 2.43 24.18 -13.18
C THR A 137 2.16 23.05 -12.20
N ILE A 138 2.76 21.89 -12.44
CA ILE A 138 2.64 20.72 -11.56
C ILE A 138 3.99 20.41 -10.92
N ARG A 139 3.96 19.68 -9.80
CA ARG A 139 5.15 19.23 -9.10
C ARG A 139 4.90 17.88 -8.45
N ILE A 140 5.87 16.96 -8.56
CA ILE A 140 5.78 15.64 -7.95
C ILE A 140 5.88 15.76 -6.43
N ASN A 141 4.96 15.12 -5.70
CA ASN A 141 4.98 15.04 -4.25
C ASN A 141 5.98 13.99 -3.78
N ASP A 142 7.27 14.29 -3.95
CA ASP A 142 8.38 13.38 -3.72
C ASP A 142 9.26 13.86 -2.55
N PRO A 143 8.85 13.70 -1.28
CA PRO A 143 9.60 14.22 -0.13
C PRO A 143 11.00 13.61 0.00
N ARG A 144 11.20 12.41 -0.56
CA ARG A 144 12.44 11.65 -0.46
C ARG A 144 13.38 11.85 -1.65
N GLY A 145 12.97 12.63 -2.65
CA GLY A 145 13.80 12.96 -3.81
C GLY A 145 14.13 11.73 -4.68
N VAL A 146 13.19 10.80 -4.83
CA VAL A 146 13.35 9.63 -5.69
C VAL A 146 13.11 9.97 -7.15
N TYR A 147 12.08 10.76 -7.47
CA TYR A 147 11.70 11.15 -8.83
C TYR A 147 12.15 12.55 -9.22
N SER A 148 12.50 13.40 -8.25
CA SER A 148 12.81 14.82 -8.45
C SER A 148 13.86 15.30 -7.44
N VAL A 149 14.06 16.62 -7.31
CA VAL A 149 14.97 17.23 -6.32
C VAL A 149 14.49 17.06 -4.87
N GLY A 150 13.27 16.57 -4.68
CA GLY A 150 12.60 16.50 -3.40
C GLY A 150 12.21 17.88 -2.86
N TYR A 151 11.69 17.91 -1.63
CA TYR A 151 11.37 19.15 -0.94
C TYR A 151 11.61 18.96 0.57
N ALA A 152 12.65 19.62 1.09
CA ALA A 152 13.17 19.39 2.44
C ALA A 152 12.29 19.98 3.56
N ASP A 153 11.38 20.90 3.23
CA ASP A 153 10.58 21.69 4.17
C ASP A 153 9.22 21.07 4.52
N LYS A 154 8.88 19.90 3.94
CA LYS A 154 7.58 19.24 4.11
C LYS A 154 6.38 20.14 3.77
N ALA A 155 6.53 21.11 2.86
CA ALA A 155 5.46 22.06 2.53
C ALA A 155 4.20 21.39 1.91
N TYR A 156 4.32 20.15 1.44
CA TYR A 156 3.24 19.37 0.85
C TYR A 156 2.78 18.24 1.77
N ASP A 157 1.52 17.88 1.63
CA ASP A 157 0.85 16.90 2.48
C ASP A 157 1.54 15.53 2.35
N PRO A 158 2.04 14.94 3.46
CA PRO A 158 2.73 13.66 3.44
C PRO A 158 1.82 12.48 3.11
N ASN A 159 0.50 12.64 3.15
CA ASN A 159 -0.47 11.58 2.86
C ASN A 159 -0.75 11.43 1.36
N PHE A 160 -0.42 12.43 0.55
CA PHE A 160 -0.59 12.42 -0.91
C PHE A 160 0.75 12.27 -1.65
N THR A 161 1.65 11.43 -1.15
CA THR A 161 3.00 11.30 -1.72
C THR A 161 3.02 10.41 -2.96
N ALA A 162 3.95 10.68 -3.87
CA ALA A 162 4.30 9.73 -4.91
C ALA A 162 4.91 8.48 -4.25
N ASP A 163 4.47 7.31 -4.70
CA ASP A 163 4.96 6.04 -4.19
C ASP A 163 6.41 5.85 -4.62
N ASP A 164 7.32 5.74 -3.65
CA ASP A 164 8.75 5.59 -3.90
C ASP A 164 9.21 4.12 -3.94
N ALA A 165 8.30 3.18 -3.63
CA ALA A 165 8.51 1.74 -3.75
C ALA A 165 8.03 1.20 -5.11
N ASN A 166 7.00 1.84 -5.68
CA ASN A 166 6.42 1.49 -6.99
C ASN A 166 6.60 2.63 -7.99
N PRO A 167 6.75 2.39 -9.31
CA PRO A 167 6.93 3.44 -10.31
C PRO A 167 5.64 4.23 -10.59
N SER A 168 5.16 5.03 -9.63
CA SER A 168 3.97 5.90 -9.79
C SER A 168 4.23 7.12 -10.69
N ILE A 169 5.50 7.40 -10.97
CA ILE A 169 5.94 8.34 -12.00
C ILE A 169 6.58 7.51 -13.10
N SER A 170 5.87 7.31 -14.21
CA SER A 170 6.28 6.32 -15.21
C SER A 170 5.97 6.72 -16.65
N SER A 171 6.62 6.02 -17.58
CA SER A 171 6.24 6.00 -18.99
C SER A 171 5.04 5.07 -19.20
N PHE A 172 4.51 5.02 -20.42
CA PHE A 172 3.37 4.17 -20.76
C PHE A 172 3.55 2.70 -20.31
N SER A 173 4.76 2.16 -20.46
CA SER A 173 5.13 0.77 -20.12
C SER A 173 5.42 0.53 -18.64
N GLY A 174 5.37 1.56 -17.79
CA GLY A 174 5.73 1.46 -16.38
C GLY A 174 7.20 1.69 -16.06
N PHE A 175 8.06 1.95 -17.07
CA PHE A 175 9.45 2.32 -16.81
C PHE A 175 9.49 3.65 -16.04
N PRO A 176 10.27 3.77 -14.95
CA PRO A 176 10.23 4.92 -14.05
C PRO A 176 10.80 6.18 -14.72
N MET A 177 10.08 7.28 -14.52
CA MET A 177 10.39 8.59 -15.09
C MET A 177 10.74 9.58 -14.00
N CYS A 178 11.49 10.64 -14.33
CA CYS A 178 11.97 11.60 -13.36
C CYS A 178 12.04 13.03 -13.91
N VAL A 179 12.10 14.01 -13.01
CA VAL A 179 12.51 15.38 -13.32
C VAL A 179 14.00 15.51 -12.98
N PRO A 180 14.88 15.86 -13.93
CA PRO A 180 16.29 16.08 -13.65
C PRO A 180 16.50 17.08 -12.52
N ARG A 181 17.48 16.82 -11.65
CA ARG A 181 17.82 17.68 -10.50
C ARG A 181 18.92 18.68 -10.84
N LYS A 182 19.59 18.45 -11.97
CA LYS A 182 20.70 19.23 -12.54
C LYS A 182 20.92 18.77 -13.98
N ALA A 183 21.77 19.48 -14.73
CA ALA A 183 22.05 19.17 -16.13
C ALA A 183 22.59 17.73 -16.32
N ASP A 184 23.59 17.35 -15.53
CA ASP A 184 24.21 16.02 -15.56
C ASP A 184 23.74 15.20 -14.34
N ASP A 185 22.46 14.85 -14.32
CA ASP A 185 21.87 14.03 -13.26
C ASP A 185 22.13 12.54 -13.52
N PRO A 186 23.00 11.86 -12.74
CA PRO A 186 23.29 10.43 -12.96
C PRO A 186 22.09 9.53 -12.64
N LEU A 187 21.11 10.02 -11.88
CA LEU A 187 19.88 9.29 -11.53
C LEU A 187 18.72 9.61 -12.48
N CYS A 188 18.88 10.59 -13.36
CA CYS A 188 17.89 11.01 -14.35
C CYS A 188 18.54 11.48 -15.67
N PRO A 189 19.43 10.69 -16.31
CA PRO A 189 20.25 11.18 -17.40
C PRO A 189 19.47 11.26 -18.72
N LEU A 190 19.67 12.34 -19.48
CA LEU A 190 19.04 12.54 -20.80
C LEU A 190 19.40 11.44 -21.81
N SER A 191 20.50 10.72 -21.61
CA SER A 191 20.88 9.58 -22.45
C SER A 191 19.87 8.42 -22.42
N GLN A 192 18.95 8.40 -21.46
CA GLN A 192 17.82 7.45 -21.42
C GLN A 192 16.64 7.87 -22.31
N ARG A 193 16.69 9.07 -22.92
CA ARG A 193 15.72 9.59 -23.88
C ARG A 193 16.42 9.89 -25.22
N PRO A 194 16.94 8.87 -25.92
CA PRO A 194 17.51 9.04 -27.26
C PRO A 194 16.46 9.58 -28.23
N ASP A 195 16.91 10.24 -29.29
CA ASP A 195 16.01 10.70 -30.33
C ASP A 195 15.47 9.50 -31.12
N VAL A 196 14.18 9.54 -31.44
CA VAL A 196 13.52 8.61 -32.34
C VAL A 196 13.58 9.12 -33.78
N ALA A 197 13.16 8.31 -34.74
CA ALA A 197 13.03 8.73 -36.14
C ALA A 197 12.20 10.03 -36.24
N GLY A 198 12.74 11.04 -36.93
CA GLY A 198 12.14 12.38 -37.01
C GLY A 198 12.63 13.38 -35.97
N GLY A 199 13.58 13.01 -35.10
CA GLY A 199 14.26 13.92 -34.16
C GLY A 199 13.46 14.27 -32.90
N GLY A 200 12.32 13.61 -32.68
CA GLY A 200 11.56 13.70 -31.43
C GLY A 200 12.11 12.78 -30.34
N LYS A 201 11.58 12.89 -29.12
CA LYS A 201 11.91 11.98 -28.00
C LYS A 201 10.74 11.06 -27.61
N GLN A 202 9.57 11.26 -28.20
CA GLN A 202 8.35 10.49 -27.97
C GLN A 202 8.25 9.31 -28.94
N GLY A 203 7.53 8.25 -28.57
CA GLY A 203 7.45 7.01 -29.36
C GLY A 203 7.84 5.77 -28.56
N THR A 204 8.35 4.75 -29.23
CA THR A 204 8.83 3.51 -28.59
C THR A 204 10.35 3.47 -28.64
N ILE A 205 10.99 3.34 -27.48
CA ILE A 205 12.44 3.20 -27.34
C ILE A 205 12.76 2.06 -26.38
N GLN A 206 13.97 1.52 -26.46
CA GLN A 206 14.50 0.60 -25.46
C GLN A 206 15.37 1.37 -24.47
N ALA A 207 15.22 1.09 -23.17
CA ALA A 207 16.05 1.66 -22.12
C ALA A 207 17.53 1.33 -22.39
N LYS A 208 18.40 2.34 -22.28
CA LYS A 208 19.85 2.14 -22.44
C LYS A 208 20.44 1.45 -21.22
N ASP A 209 19.97 1.84 -20.04
CA ASP A 209 20.23 1.14 -18.77
C ASP A 209 18.89 0.94 -18.05
N ALA A 210 18.46 -0.31 -17.93
CA ALA A 210 17.20 -0.64 -17.31
C ALA A 210 17.16 -0.37 -15.80
N LYS A 211 18.29 -0.06 -15.14
CA LYS A 211 18.39 0.24 -13.71
C LYS A 211 18.39 1.74 -13.39
N VAL A 212 18.28 2.62 -14.38
CA VAL A 212 18.32 4.08 -14.18
C VAL A 212 17.11 4.71 -14.84
N MET A 213 16.40 5.60 -14.13
CA MET A 213 15.21 6.29 -14.64
C MET A 213 15.49 7.13 -15.89
N ALA A 214 14.44 7.41 -16.65
CA ALA A 214 14.51 8.29 -17.81
C ALA A 214 13.85 9.66 -17.52
N PRO A 215 14.42 10.78 -17.97
CA PRO A 215 13.81 12.07 -17.73
C PRO A 215 12.50 12.25 -18.51
N LEU A 216 11.51 12.87 -17.86
CA LEU A 216 10.46 13.59 -18.56
C LEU A 216 11.10 14.68 -19.43
N VAL A 217 10.51 15.00 -20.58
CA VAL A 217 11.00 16.03 -21.50
C VAL A 217 9.85 16.84 -22.10
N PRO A 218 10.10 18.08 -22.59
CA PRO A 218 9.12 18.80 -23.38
C PRO A 218 8.56 17.95 -24.53
N GLY A 219 7.24 18.04 -24.73
CA GLY A 219 6.50 17.23 -25.71
C GLY A 219 5.96 15.90 -25.17
N ASP A 220 6.34 15.47 -23.97
CA ASP A 220 5.67 14.33 -23.33
C ASP A 220 4.21 14.70 -23.02
N PHE A 221 3.28 13.85 -23.45
CA PHE A 221 1.87 13.95 -23.10
C PHE A 221 1.65 13.15 -21.81
N VAL A 222 1.36 13.85 -20.73
CA VAL A 222 1.20 13.24 -19.42
C VAL A 222 -0.26 13.22 -19.01
N THR A 223 -0.67 12.17 -18.31
CA THR A 223 -1.82 12.24 -17.40
C THR A 223 -1.31 12.21 -15.97
N PHE A 224 -2.01 12.87 -15.07
CA PHE A 224 -1.60 12.96 -13.68
C PHE A 224 -2.79 13.11 -12.74
N SER A 225 -2.58 12.67 -11.49
CA SER A 225 -3.50 12.83 -10.38
C SER A 225 -2.76 13.51 -9.22
N GLY A 226 -3.47 14.40 -8.54
CA GLY A 226 -2.87 15.28 -7.55
C GLY A 226 -3.92 16.16 -6.87
N TYR A 227 -3.45 17.05 -6.01
CA TYR A 227 -4.29 18.02 -5.32
C TYR A 227 -3.76 19.44 -5.52
N GLN A 228 -4.66 20.42 -5.53
CA GLN A 228 -4.32 21.82 -5.65
C GLN A 228 -3.64 22.32 -4.36
N SER A 229 -2.49 22.98 -4.50
CA SER A 229 -1.79 23.67 -3.42
C SER A 229 -1.22 24.99 -3.94
N GLY A 230 -1.82 26.12 -3.54
CA GLY A 230 -1.49 27.43 -4.10
C GLY A 230 -1.76 27.49 -5.59
N GLU A 231 -0.77 27.91 -6.39
CA GLU A 231 -0.85 27.98 -7.86
C GLU A 231 -0.41 26.68 -8.57
N LYS A 232 -0.06 25.64 -7.81
CA LYS A 232 0.45 24.38 -8.35
C LYS A 232 -0.51 23.23 -8.08
N ILE A 233 -0.46 22.22 -8.95
CA ILE A 233 -1.01 20.89 -8.65
C ILE A 233 0.15 20.01 -8.16
N ILE A 234 -0.03 19.43 -6.99
CA ILE A 234 0.93 18.53 -6.35
C ILE A 234 0.53 17.10 -6.66
N VAL A 235 1.36 16.39 -7.43
CA VAL A 235 1.02 15.11 -8.05
C VAL A 235 1.63 13.92 -7.33
N TYR A 236 0.83 12.89 -7.08
CA TYR A 236 1.29 11.61 -6.53
C TYR A 236 1.41 10.52 -7.60
N ASN A 237 0.76 10.69 -8.74
CA ASN A 237 0.80 9.78 -9.86
C ASN A 237 0.91 10.56 -11.17
N LEU A 238 1.79 10.12 -12.08
CA LEU A 238 2.00 10.71 -13.39
C LEU A 238 2.45 9.64 -14.39
N VAL A 239 1.76 9.57 -15.52
CA VAL A 239 2.11 8.67 -16.62
C VAL A 239 2.35 9.46 -17.89
N ALA A 240 3.53 9.31 -18.49
CA ALA A 240 3.85 9.85 -19.81
C ALA A 240 3.38 8.87 -20.91
N PHE A 241 2.21 9.16 -21.48
CA PHE A 241 1.45 8.25 -22.34
C PHE A 241 2.01 8.10 -23.75
N ASN A 242 2.66 9.13 -24.28
CA ASN A 242 3.21 9.11 -25.65
C ASN A 242 4.69 8.65 -25.70
N ILE A 243 5.19 8.05 -24.62
CA ILE A 243 6.49 7.41 -24.57
C ILE A 243 6.36 6.01 -23.98
N GLN A 244 6.80 5.01 -24.74
CA GLN A 244 6.95 3.64 -24.29
C GLN A 244 8.44 3.31 -24.20
N ILE A 245 8.91 2.98 -22.99
CA ILE A 245 10.29 2.57 -22.75
C ILE A 245 10.30 1.08 -22.44
N THR A 246 10.84 0.28 -23.36
CA THR A 246 10.95 -1.16 -23.20
C THR A 246 12.25 -1.57 -22.52
N THR A 247 12.26 -2.74 -21.90
CA THR A 247 13.42 -3.40 -21.28
C THR A 247 13.59 -4.78 -21.89
N VAL A 248 14.75 -5.40 -21.65
CA VAL A 248 15.00 -6.81 -22.02
C VAL A 248 15.49 -7.54 -20.79
N GLY A 249 14.71 -8.52 -20.32
CA GLY A 249 14.95 -9.28 -19.11
C GLY A 249 14.69 -8.48 -17.83
N ALA A 250 15.57 -8.67 -16.84
CA ALA A 250 15.47 -8.05 -15.53
C ALA A 250 16.31 -6.75 -15.45
N PRO A 251 15.77 -5.64 -14.92
CA PRO A 251 14.42 -5.50 -14.39
C PRO A 251 13.34 -5.37 -15.47
N THR A 252 12.21 -6.03 -15.23
CA THR A 252 10.94 -5.69 -15.90
C THR A 252 10.16 -4.73 -14.99
N TYR A 253 9.55 -3.71 -15.55
CA TYR A 253 8.67 -2.80 -14.83
C TYR A 253 7.22 -3.16 -15.08
N ILE A 254 6.39 -2.97 -14.06
CA ILE A 254 4.94 -3.20 -14.10
C ILE A 254 4.27 -1.87 -13.83
N ARG A 255 3.30 -1.50 -14.67
CA ARG A 255 2.34 -0.43 -14.40
C ARG A 255 0.97 -1.07 -14.23
N MET A 256 0.29 -0.77 -13.13
CA MET A 256 -1.11 -1.11 -12.98
C MET A 256 -1.99 0.04 -13.45
N GLU A 257 -3.04 -0.29 -14.17
CA GLU A 257 -4.14 0.63 -14.48
C GLU A 257 -5.22 0.49 -13.42
N ASP A 258 -5.67 -0.75 -13.18
CA ASP A 258 -6.77 -1.04 -12.26
C ASP A 258 -6.51 -2.31 -11.41
N ALA A 259 -6.97 -2.29 -10.15
CA ALA A 259 -7.49 -3.49 -9.47
C ALA A 259 -8.86 -3.19 -8.85
N ASN A 260 -9.89 -3.52 -9.60
CA ASN A 260 -11.26 -3.53 -9.09
C ASN A 260 -11.50 -4.89 -8.45
N ILE A 261 -11.93 -4.91 -7.20
CA ILE A 261 -12.24 -6.14 -6.48
C ILE A 261 -13.76 -6.28 -6.39
N GLY A 262 -14.30 -7.28 -7.07
CA GLY A 262 -15.70 -7.67 -6.93
C GLY A 262 -15.91 -8.37 -5.60
N VAL A 263 -16.85 -7.88 -4.80
CA VAL A 263 -17.16 -8.45 -3.49
C VAL A 263 -18.25 -9.51 -3.64
N TRP A 264 -18.12 -10.63 -2.95
CA TRP A 264 -19.12 -11.69 -2.94
C TRP A 264 -20.20 -11.40 -1.90
N THR A 265 -21.43 -11.86 -2.17
CA THR A 265 -22.56 -11.85 -1.23
C THR A 265 -23.21 -13.22 -1.14
N ALA A 266 -23.72 -13.53 0.05
CA ALA A 266 -24.55 -14.71 0.28
C ALA A 266 -25.90 -14.64 -0.43
N ASP A 267 -26.37 -13.45 -0.81
CA ASP A 267 -27.62 -13.27 -1.53
C ASP A 267 -27.44 -13.36 -3.05
N THR A 268 -27.01 -14.53 -3.51
CA THR A 268 -26.72 -14.77 -4.92
C THR A 268 -27.96 -14.80 -5.83
N VAL A 269 -29.16 -14.66 -5.26
CA VAL A 269 -30.43 -14.67 -6.00
C VAL A 269 -30.87 -13.25 -6.32
N ASN A 270 -30.70 -12.33 -5.37
CA ASN A 270 -31.23 -10.97 -5.48
C ASN A 270 -30.15 -9.91 -5.68
N GLN A 271 -28.86 -10.29 -5.66
CA GLN A 271 -27.75 -9.38 -5.90
C GLN A 271 -26.86 -9.83 -7.06
N GLU A 272 -26.40 -8.87 -7.83
CA GLU A 272 -25.38 -9.05 -8.87
C GLU A 272 -23.98 -8.90 -8.28
N ILE A 273 -23.11 -9.87 -8.58
CA ILE A 273 -21.72 -9.89 -8.13
C ILE A 273 -20.83 -9.48 -9.31
N ALA A 274 -20.11 -8.38 -9.15
CA ALA A 274 -19.13 -7.90 -10.12
C ALA A 274 -17.91 -8.83 -10.24
N GLN A 275 -17.18 -8.69 -11.34
CA GLN A 275 -15.90 -9.39 -11.51
C GLN A 275 -14.77 -8.63 -10.80
N THR A 276 -13.87 -9.38 -10.19
CA THR A 276 -12.54 -8.86 -9.88
C THR A 276 -11.74 -8.75 -11.16
N ARG A 277 -11.07 -7.62 -11.37
CA ARG A 277 -10.31 -7.32 -12.59
C ARG A 277 -8.97 -6.67 -12.24
N PHE A 278 -7.90 -7.23 -12.79
CA PHE A 278 -6.56 -6.64 -12.77
C PHE A 278 -6.17 -6.29 -14.20
N VAL A 279 -5.76 -5.04 -14.42
CA VAL A 279 -5.23 -4.57 -15.71
C VAL A 279 -3.87 -3.94 -15.49
N GLY A 280 -2.86 -4.41 -16.22
CA GLY A 280 -1.54 -3.84 -16.15
C GLY A 280 -0.75 -3.97 -17.45
N TYR A 281 0.42 -3.35 -17.46
CA TYR A 281 1.34 -3.27 -18.58
C TYR A 281 2.74 -3.57 -18.08
N THR A 282 3.60 -4.01 -18.99
CA THR A 282 4.98 -4.37 -18.67
C THR A 282 5.97 -3.72 -19.63
N SER A 283 7.17 -3.41 -19.15
CA SER A 283 8.24 -2.89 -20.02
C SER A 283 8.89 -3.97 -20.89
N ASP A 284 8.61 -5.25 -20.66
CA ASP A 284 9.11 -6.38 -21.43
C ASP A 284 7.96 -7.37 -21.66
N SER A 285 7.93 -8.03 -22.82
CA SER A 285 6.96 -9.07 -23.18
C SER A 285 7.61 -10.41 -23.55
N ASN A 286 8.92 -10.55 -23.35
CA ASN A 286 9.64 -11.80 -23.54
C ASN A 286 9.11 -12.92 -22.62
N ASN A 287 9.32 -14.17 -23.01
CA ASN A 287 8.78 -15.34 -22.30
C ASN A 287 9.17 -15.41 -20.81
N ASN A 288 10.33 -14.87 -20.43
CA ASN A 288 10.81 -14.83 -19.04
C ASN A 288 10.04 -13.86 -18.13
N VAL A 289 9.23 -12.96 -18.69
CA VAL A 289 8.30 -12.11 -17.94
C VAL A 289 7.14 -12.94 -17.37
N ASN A 290 6.84 -14.09 -17.98
CA ASN A 290 5.72 -14.93 -17.61
C ASN A 290 6.11 -16.05 -16.60
N PRO A 291 5.19 -16.45 -15.71
CA PRO A 291 3.90 -15.80 -15.45
C PRO A 291 4.08 -14.49 -14.67
N ILE A 292 3.21 -13.52 -14.95
CA ILE A 292 2.90 -12.44 -14.02
C ILE A 292 2.09 -13.03 -12.88
N LYS A 293 2.63 -12.97 -11.67
CA LYS A 293 1.97 -13.49 -10.48
C LYS A 293 1.23 -12.39 -9.74
N ILE A 294 0.01 -12.67 -9.30
CA ILE A 294 -0.82 -11.76 -8.51
C ILE A 294 -1.01 -12.38 -7.13
N TYR A 295 -0.68 -11.62 -6.09
CA TYR A 295 -0.76 -12.02 -4.69
C TYR A 295 -1.68 -11.07 -3.92
N ALA A 296 -2.50 -11.63 -3.04
CA ALA A 296 -3.13 -10.89 -1.95
C ALA A 296 -2.15 -10.79 -0.78
N ILE A 297 -1.94 -9.58 -0.24
CA ILE A 297 -1.06 -9.37 0.91
C ILE A 297 -1.89 -9.51 2.19
N GLU A 298 -1.62 -10.57 2.95
CA GLU A 298 -2.20 -10.78 4.27
C GLU A 298 -1.19 -10.39 5.34
N TYR A 299 -1.64 -9.89 6.48
CA TYR A 299 -0.75 -9.53 7.58
C TYR A 299 -0.93 -10.52 8.72
N ASP A 300 0.18 -10.97 9.30
CA ASP A 300 0.13 -11.72 10.54
C ASP A 300 -0.45 -10.82 11.66
N PRO A 301 -1.52 -11.25 12.36
CA PRO A 301 -2.26 -10.39 13.27
C PRO A 301 -1.49 -10.03 14.56
N CYS A 302 -0.32 -10.62 14.79
CA CYS A 302 0.51 -10.32 15.97
C CYS A 302 1.80 -9.60 15.66
N THR A 303 2.41 -9.88 14.52
CA THR A 303 3.72 -9.34 14.13
C THR A 303 3.61 -8.25 13.07
N GLY A 304 2.52 -8.23 12.30
CA GLY A 304 2.36 -7.35 11.15
C GLY A 304 3.25 -7.73 9.96
N GLU A 305 3.86 -8.92 9.98
CA GLU A 305 4.64 -9.39 8.84
C GLU A 305 3.70 -9.71 7.66
N PRO A 306 3.98 -9.18 6.45
CA PRO A 306 3.19 -9.47 5.27
C PRO A 306 3.46 -10.89 4.79
N LYS A 307 2.41 -11.59 4.39
CA LYS A 307 2.41 -12.92 3.80
C LYS A 307 1.65 -12.88 2.48
N ASP A 308 2.34 -13.23 1.41
CA ASP A 308 1.75 -13.30 0.08
C ASP A 308 0.94 -14.59 -0.07
N ARG A 309 -0.33 -14.47 -0.48
CA ARG A 309 -1.16 -15.58 -0.96
C ARG A 309 -1.39 -15.44 -2.45
N GLU A 310 -0.91 -16.41 -3.22
CA GLU A 310 -1.06 -16.40 -4.69
C GLU A 310 -2.54 -16.49 -5.06
N ILE A 311 -2.99 -15.59 -5.92
CA ILE A 311 -4.34 -15.53 -6.48
C ILE A 311 -4.33 -16.06 -7.91
N ALA A 312 -3.31 -15.70 -8.69
CA ALA A 312 -3.23 -16.07 -10.10
C ALA A 312 -1.81 -16.00 -10.66
N GLY A 313 -1.58 -16.76 -11.74
CA GLY A 313 -0.51 -16.57 -12.70
C GLY A 313 -1.10 -16.25 -14.07
N VAL A 314 -0.64 -15.17 -14.70
CA VAL A 314 -1.20 -14.62 -15.94
C VAL A 314 -0.07 -14.44 -16.94
N ALA A 315 -0.32 -14.70 -18.23
CA ALA A 315 0.64 -14.39 -19.26
C ALA A 315 0.42 -12.98 -19.82
N VAL A 316 1.49 -12.26 -20.12
CA VAL A 316 1.48 -11.16 -21.08
C VAL A 316 1.29 -11.81 -22.46
N PRO A 317 0.15 -11.61 -23.16
CA PRO A 317 -0.15 -12.35 -24.38
C PRO A 317 0.81 -12.09 -25.54
N ASN A 318 1.60 -11.00 -25.47
CA ASN A 318 2.51 -10.54 -26.53
C ASN A 318 1.83 -10.36 -27.90
N THR A 319 0.51 -10.09 -27.90
CA THR A 319 -0.30 -9.89 -29.11
C THR A 319 -0.51 -8.41 -29.42
N GLU A 320 -0.14 -7.50 -28.52
CA GLU A 320 -0.30 -6.07 -28.69
C GLU A 320 0.95 -5.31 -28.27
N ALA A 321 1.21 -4.18 -28.95
CA ALA A 321 2.41 -3.36 -28.75
C ALA A 321 2.57 -2.81 -27.32
N ARG A 322 1.50 -2.82 -26.53
CA ARG A 322 1.45 -2.22 -25.18
C ARG A 322 1.95 -3.15 -24.08
N ASN A 323 2.20 -4.44 -24.38
CA ASN A 323 2.59 -5.46 -23.38
C ASN A 323 1.60 -5.54 -22.21
N LYS A 324 0.30 -5.44 -22.53
CA LYS A 324 -0.79 -5.49 -21.55
C LYS A 324 -0.97 -6.92 -21.05
N PHE A 325 -1.30 -7.08 -19.77
CA PHE A 325 -1.90 -8.28 -19.23
C PHE A 325 -3.23 -7.94 -18.56
N GLU A 326 -4.13 -8.91 -18.54
CA GLU A 326 -5.43 -8.76 -17.91
C GLU A 326 -5.84 -10.07 -17.23
N TYR A 327 -6.38 -9.96 -16.04
CA TYR A 327 -6.94 -11.09 -15.30
C TYR A 327 -8.30 -10.74 -14.76
N ARG A 328 -9.25 -11.66 -14.91
CA ARG A 328 -10.61 -11.53 -14.42
C ARG A 328 -11.02 -12.78 -13.69
N LEU A 329 -11.66 -12.62 -12.54
CA LEU A 329 -12.34 -13.71 -11.85
C LEU A 329 -13.70 -13.24 -11.34
N LYS A 330 -14.66 -14.15 -11.26
CA LYS A 330 -15.93 -13.90 -10.57
C LYS A 330 -15.74 -14.21 -9.09
N ALA A 331 -16.25 -13.33 -8.22
CA ALA A 331 -16.11 -13.53 -6.79
C ALA A 331 -16.93 -14.72 -6.28
N THR A 332 -16.42 -15.42 -5.26
CA THR A 332 -17.01 -16.62 -4.68
C THR A 332 -17.08 -16.56 -3.15
N GLN A 333 -17.89 -17.43 -2.55
CA GLN A 333 -18.05 -17.54 -1.09
C GLN A 333 -16.73 -17.82 -0.34
N ASN A 334 -15.75 -18.42 -1.03
CA ASN A 334 -14.47 -18.80 -0.42
C ASN A 334 -13.40 -17.73 -0.60
N ASP A 335 -13.72 -16.62 -1.28
CA ASP A 335 -12.75 -15.57 -1.51
C ASP A 335 -12.34 -14.95 -0.17
N GLN A 336 -11.04 -14.66 -0.08
CA GLN A 336 -10.45 -13.92 1.02
C GLN A 336 -9.82 -12.68 0.42
N TYR A 337 -10.29 -11.53 0.87
CA TYR A 337 -9.85 -10.24 0.35
C TYR A 337 -8.62 -9.76 1.12
N ALA A 338 -7.79 -8.98 0.43
CA ALA A 338 -6.71 -8.22 1.03
C ALA A 338 -6.88 -6.74 0.71
N ARG A 339 -6.41 -5.88 1.61
CA ARG A 339 -6.41 -4.43 1.39
C ARG A 339 -5.45 -4.01 0.28
N GLU A 340 -4.39 -4.80 0.08
CA GLU A 340 -3.29 -4.54 -0.84
C GLU A 340 -2.96 -5.81 -1.63
N TYR A 341 -2.60 -5.63 -2.90
CA TYR A 341 -2.21 -6.71 -3.80
C TYR A 341 -0.80 -6.45 -4.35
N ARG A 342 -0.04 -7.52 -4.54
CA ARG A 342 1.29 -7.50 -5.14
C ARG A 342 1.28 -8.22 -6.48
N VAL A 343 1.77 -7.55 -7.51
CA VAL A 343 1.99 -8.13 -8.84
C VAL A 343 3.49 -8.30 -9.03
N VAL A 344 3.93 -9.48 -9.47
CA VAL A 344 5.36 -9.81 -9.64
C VAL A 344 5.61 -10.41 -11.01
N ALA A 345 6.61 -9.90 -11.72
CA ALA A 345 7.03 -10.43 -13.01
C ALA A 345 7.84 -11.72 -12.85
N GLY A 346 7.76 -12.62 -13.83
CA GLY A 346 8.53 -13.88 -13.87
C GLY A 346 10.06 -13.68 -13.87
N THR A 347 10.52 -12.48 -14.25
CA THR A 347 11.93 -12.07 -14.19
C THR A 347 12.45 -11.85 -12.78
N GLY A 348 11.57 -11.86 -11.76
CA GLY A 348 11.91 -11.59 -10.37
C GLY A 348 12.14 -10.11 -10.10
N THR A 349 12.58 -9.78 -8.90
CA THR A 349 12.77 -8.39 -8.47
C THR A 349 14.23 -7.96 -8.49
N VAL A 350 14.47 -6.69 -8.81
CA VAL A 350 15.80 -6.07 -8.84
C VAL A 350 15.72 -4.66 -8.29
N THR A 351 16.52 -4.35 -7.27
CA THR A 351 16.70 -2.96 -6.81
C THR A 351 17.52 -2.18 -7.83
N THR A 352 16.96 -1.08 -8.31
CA THR A 352 17.57 -0.19 -9.30
C THR A 352 18.58 0.76 -8.66
N THR A 353 19.38 1.48 -9.46
CA THR A 353 20.30 2.52 -8.97
C THR A 353 19.54 3.66 -8.26
N ASN A 354 18.26 3.82 -8.60
CA ASN A 354 17.36 4.79 -7.98
C ASN A 354 16.65 4.29 -6.71
N ASN A 355 17.02 3.11 -6.19
CA ASN A 355 16.37 2.46 -5.04
C ASN A 355 14.89 2.04 -5.24
N ILE A 356 14.43 1.92 -6.50
CA ILE A 356 13.13 1.33 -6.80
C ILE A 356 13.29 -0.19 -6.87
N LEU A 357 12.37 -0.95 -6.25
CA LEU A 357 12.34 -2.40 -6.36
C LEU A 357 11.54 -2.82 -7.60
N ALA A 358 12.21 -2.84 -8.75
CA ALA A 358 11.59 -3.23 -10.01
C ALA A 358 11.28 -4.74 -10.05
N GLY A 359 10.43 -5.15 -10.99
CA GLY A 359 9.92 -6.53 -11.09
C GLY A 359 8.69 -6.80 -10.26
N GLN A 360 8.24 -5.83 -9.45
CA GLN A 360 6.98 -5.91 -8.73
C GLN A 360 6.22 -4.58 -8.74
N TYR A 361 4.93 -4.65 -8.42
CA TYR A 361 4.08 -3.51 -8.13
C TYR A 361 3.15 -3.87 -6.97
N VAL A 362 3.14 -3.08 -5.91
CA VAL A 362 2.19 -3.21 -4.79
C VAL A 362 1.18 -2.07 -4.87
N MET A 363 -0.11 -2.36 -4.70
CA MET A 363 -1.08 -1.28 -4.63
C MET A 363 -2.23 -1.58 -3.70
N PRO A 364 -2.82 -0.53 -3.10
CA PRO A 364 -4.14 -0.65 -2.51
C PRO A 364 -5.16 -1.00 -3.60
N VAL A 365 -6.28 -1.58 -3.18
CA VAL A 365 -7.44 -1.78 -4.08
C VAL A 365 -7.94 -0.42 -4.56
N SER A 366 -8.06 -0.24 -5.88
CA SER A 366 -8.50 1.02 -6.48
C SER A 366 -10.01 1.22 -6.35
N GLU A 367 -10.76 0.13 -6.35
CA GLU A 367 -12.21 0.14 -6.18
C GLU A 367 -12.71 -1.18 -5.60
N TRP A 368 -13.56 -1.09 -4.57
CA TRP A 368 -14.33 -2.22 -4.05
C TRP A 368 -15.72 -2.15 -4.66
N ILE A 369 -16.05 -3.12 -5.52
CA ILE A 369 -17.36 -3.16 -6.16
C ILE A 369 -18.28 -4.03 -5.30
N GLN A 370 -19.11 -3.37 -4.49
CA GLN A 370 -20.10 -4.03 -3.66
C GLN A 370 -21.22 -4.65 -4.52
N PRO A 371 -21.87 -5.73 -4.07
CA PRO A 371 -22.97 -6.35 -4.80
C PRO A 371 -24.17 -5.40 -4.94
N GLU A 372 -24.76 -5.36 -6.13
CA GLU A 372 -25.90 -4.49 -6.42
C GLU A 372 -27.21 -5.28 -6.34
N ASP A 373 -28.24 -4.75 -5.69
CA ASP A 373 -29.56 -5.39 -5.66
C ASP A 373 -30.18 -5.41 -7.07
N SER A 374 -30.44 -6.61 -7.59
CA SER A 374 -31.01 -6.85 -8.91
C SER A 374 -32.54 -6.97 -8.90
N THR A 375 -33.16 -6.85 -7.71
CA THR A 375 -34.62 -6.99 -7.52
C THR A 375 -35.24 -5.66 -7.08
N PRO A 376 -35.90 -4.91 -7.98
CA PRO A 376 -36.52 -3.63 -7.65
C PRO A 376 -37.55 -3.73 -6.52
N GLY A 377 -37.54 -2.75 -5.61
CA GLY A 377 -38.53 -2.59 -4.53
C GLY A 377 -38.29 -3.44 -3.27
N ARG A 378 -37.24 -4.27 -3.26
CA ARG A 378 -36.82 -5.00 -2.06
C ARG A 378 -36.01 -4.09 -1.12
N PRO A 379 -36.07 -4.29 0.22
CA PRO A 379 -35.11 -3.68 1.13
C PRO A 379 -33.67 -4.05 0.75
N PRO A 380 -32.72 -3.10 0.85
CA PRO A 380 -31.35 -3.37 0.45
C PRO A 380 -30.67 -4.34 1.40
N THR A 381 -29.71 -5.12 0.87
CA THR A 381 -28.93 -6.08 1.65
C THR A 381 -27.65 -5.41 2.16
N GLY A 382 -27.35 -5.53 3.45
CA GLY A 382 -26.09 -5.03 4.02
C GLY A 382 -24.84 -5.61 3.35
N HIS A 383 -23.78 -4.82 3.31
CA HIS A 383 -22.48 -5.23 2.79
C HIS A 383 -21.89 -6.40 3.59
N ASP A 384 -21.23 -7.33 2.89
CA ASP A 384 -20.63 -8.52 3.50
C ASP A 384 -19.12 -8.32 3.74
N PHE A 385 -18.75 -8.09 4.99
CA PHE A 385 -17.36 -7.88 5.39
C PHE A 385 -16.68 -9.15 5.94
N ARG A 386 -17.32 -10.32 5.87
CA ARG A 386 -16.80 -11.55 6.50
C ARG A 386 -15.47 -12.03 5.91
N SER A 387 -15.25 -11.76 4.63
CA SER A 387 -14.03 -12.15 3.89
C SER A 387 -12.90 -11.11 3.95
N TYR A 388 -13.09 -10.01 4.71
CA TYR A 388 -12.11 -8.94 4.84
C TYR A 388 -11.19 -9.25 6.02
N GLY A 389 -10.17 -10.09 5.76
CA GLY A 389 -9.33 -10.66 6.82
C GLY A 389 -8.68 -9.62 7.74
N TRP A 390 -8.28 -8.46 7.21
CA TRP A 390 -7.68 -7.39 8.02
C TRP A 390 -8.67 -6.72 8.97
N MET A 391 -9.98 -6.79 8.70
CA MET A 391 -11.00 -6.23 9.59
C MET A 391 -11.29 -7.13 10.78
N SER A 392 -11.27 -8.46 10.57
CA SER A 392 -11.56 -9.46 11.62
C SER A 392 -10.32 -9.95 12.36
N LYS A 393 -9.14 -9.87 11.74
CA LYS A 393 -7.87 -10.29 12.33
C LYS A 393 -6.99 -9.13 12.79
N GLY A 394 -7.13 -7.95 12.18
CA GLY A 394 -6.20 -6.84 12.35
C GLY A 394 -5.03 -6.88 11.37
N LEU A 395 -4.14 -5.89 11.52
CA LEU A 395 -2.94 -5.70 10.69
C LEU A 395 -1.65 -6.07 11.43
N GLY A 396 -1.74 -6.47 12.70
CA GLY A 396 -0.57 -6.80 13.50
C GLY A 396 0.21 -5.56 13.97
N ARG A 397 1.51 -5.75 14.26
CA ARG A 397 2.34 -4.67 14.77
C ARG A 397 2.88 -3.80 13.64
N ASP A 398 2.81 -2.49 13.81
CA ASP A 398 3.54 -1.57 12.95
C ASP A 398 5.03 -1.46 13.35
N ALA A 399 5.77 -0.61 12.63
CA ALA A 399 7.19 -0.39 12.86
C ALA A 399 7.50 0.20 14.26
N ASP A 400 6.54 0.86 14.90
CA ASP A 400 6.67 1.42 16.25
C ASP A 400 6.26 0.39 17.33
N GLY A 401 5.87 -0.83 16.92
CA GLY A 401 5.44 -1.91 17.80
C GLY A 401 3.97 -1.82 18.21
N ASN A 402 3.21 -0.86 17.68
CA ASN A 402 1.81 -0.67 18.01
C ASN A 402 0.96 -1.76 17.35
N LEU A 403 0.09 -2.41 18.13
CA LEU A 403 -0.72 -3.53 17.67
C LEU A 403 -2.07 -3.07 17.09
N TRP A 404 -2.20 -3.09 15.76
CA TRP A 404 -3.43 -2.83 15.02
C TRP A 404 -4.30 -4.08 14.98
N GLY A 405 -5.29 -4.14 15.88
CA GLY A 405 -6.21 -5.27 16.00
C GLY A 405 -7.40 -5.24 15.05
N PRO A 406 -8.36 -6.16 15.23
CA PRO A 406 -9.64 -6.15 14.52
C PRO A 406 -10.43 -4.86 14.74
N LEU A 407 -11.36 -4.56 13.83
CA LEU A 407 -12.26 -3.41 13.98
C LEU A 407 -13.22 -3.61 15.15
N ASP A 408 -13.38 -2.56 15.95
CA ASP A 408 -14.31 -2.53 17.10
C ASP A 408 -15.03 -1.17 17.18
N PRO A 409 -16.36 -1.10 16.99
CA PRO A 409 -17.25 -2.22 16.65
C PRO A 409 -17.01 -2.76 15.23
N PHE A 410 -17.32 -4.03 15.00
CA PHE A 410 -17.28 -4.61 13.65
C PHE A 410 -18.43 -4.05 12.78
N PRO A 411 -18.22 -3.74 11.50
CA PRO A 411 -19.21 -3.08 10.63
C PRO A 411 -20.30 -4.03 10.10
N GLN A 412 -20.69 -5.06 10.87
CA GLN A 412 -21.70 -6.05 10.52
C GLN A 412 -22.25 -6.71 11.80
N GLY A 413 -23.56 -6.94 11.88
CA GLY A 413 -24.24 -7.48 13.06
C GLY A 413 -23.90 -8.94 13.38
N ASN A 414 -23.52 -9.73 12.37
CA ASN A 414 -23.05 -11.11 12.51
C ASN A 414 -21.59 -11.22 12.03
N PRO A 415 -20.63 -10.70 12.81
CA PRO A 415 -19.23 -10.71 12.41
C PRO A 415 -18.70 -12.14 12.26
N PRO A 416 -17.67 -12.36 11.42
CA PRO A 416 -16.88 -13.59 11.47
C PRO A 416 -16.14 -13.70 12.82
N PRO A 417 -15.53 -14.86 13.14
CA PRO A 417 -14.70 -14.98 14.34
C PRO A 417 -13.64 -13.87 14.42
N ILE A 418 -13.73 -13.05 15.46
CA ILE A 418 -12.80 -11.94 15.70
C ILE A 418 -11.53 -12.47 16.36
N PHE A 419 -10.37 -12.06 15.84
CA PHE A 419 -9.09 -12.46 16.42
C PHE A 419 -8.90 -11.85 17.81
N ASP A 420 -8.35 -12.65 18.71
CA ASP A 420 -8.09 -12.25 20.09
C ASP A 420 -6.64 -11.77 20.23
N ASN A 421 -6.47 -10.45 20.28
CA ASN A 421 -5.17 -9.80 20.42
C ASN A 421 -4.39 -10.22 21.67
N SER A 422 -5.05 -10.76 22.71
CA SER A 422 -4.35 -11.26 23.90
C SER A 422 -3.45 -12.47 23.61
N LYS A 423 -3.63 -13.12 22.45
CA LYS A 423 -2.78 -14.21 21.97
C LYS A 423 -1.43 -13.73 21.43
N CYS A 424 -1.27 -12.43 21.21
CA CYS A 424 -0.01 -11.88 20.73
C CYS A 424 0.98 -11.69 21.89
N ALA A 425 2.22 -12.13 21.69
CA ALA A 425 3.27 -11.94 22.67
C ALA A 425 3.44 -10.42 22.98
N PRO A 426 3.63 -10.04 24.26
CA PRO A 426 3.94 -8.66 24.61
C PRO A 426 5.19 -8.18 23.87
N VAL A 427 5.23 -6.91 23.48
CA VAL A 427 6.48 -6.31 23.00
C VAL A 427 7.45 -6.37 24.18
N THR A 428 8.57 -7.06 24.04
CA THR A 428 9.62 -6.99 25.06
C THR A 428 10.21 -5.58 24.94
N PRO A 429 10.10 -4.71 25.95
CA PRO A 429 10.80 -3.44 25.91
C PRO A 429 12.29 -3.74 25.76
N PRO A 430 13.07 -2.95 25.00
CA PRO A 430 14.51 -3.03 25.11
C PRO A 430 14.89 -2.88 26.59
N THR A 431 15.66 -3.83 27.11
CA THR A 431 16.09 -3.84 28.51
C THR A 431 16.68 -2.48 28.88
N PRO A 432 16.20 -1.80 29.94
CA PRO A 432 16.73 -0.50 30.32
C PRO A 432 18.20 -0.68 30.74
N ALA A 433 19.11 -0.13 29.93
CA ALA A 433 20.48 0.10 30.36
C ALA A 433 20.45 1.12 31.51
N SER A 434 21.21 0.82 32.57
CA SER A 434 21.21 1.55 33.83
C SER A 434 21.48 3.05 33.66
N SER A 435 20.77 3.83 34.46
CA SER A 435 20.76 5.29 34.53
C SER A 435 22.15 5.95 34.63
N SER A 436 22.45 6.83 33.66
CA SER A 436 23.29 8.01 33.90
C SER A 436 22.74 9.21 33.15
N SER A 437 22.37 10.24 33.91
CA SER A 437 22.07 11.65 33.57
C SER A 437 21.73 12.03 32.11
N ALA A 438 20.53 12.59 31.95
CA ALA A 438 19.96 13.10 30.71
C ALA A 438 20.80 14.17 29.99
N PRO A 439 20.97 14.06 28.65
CA PRO A 439 21.21 15.20 27.77
C PRO A 439 19.89 15.74 27.17
N PRO A 440 19.87 16.98 26.67
CA PRO A 440 18.64 17.68 26.30
C PRO A 440 18.02 17.14 25.00
N ALA A 441 16.72 17.44 24.83
CA ALA A 441 15.83 16.98 23.77
C ALA A 441 16.48 16.87 22.39
N SER A 442 16.54 15.65 21.86
CA SER A 442 16.93 15.34 20.49
C SER A 442 15.70 15.24 19.58
N SER A 443 15.80 15.91 18.42
CA SER A 443 14.94 15.82 17.25
C SER A 443 14.57 14.38 16.85
N PRO A 444 13.46 14.18 16.11
CA PRO A 444 12.99 12.84 15.70
C PRO A 444 14.09 12.06 14.97
N THR A 445 14.38 10.87 15.47
CA THR A 445 15.34 9.94 14.89
C THR A 445 14.92 9.54 13.47
N PRO A 446 15.84 9.54 12.48
CA PRO A 446 15.55 9.07 11.13
C PRO A 446 15.10 7.61 11.14
N LYS A 447 14.01 7.31 10.41
CA LYS A 447 13.55 5.94 10.12
C LYS A 447 14.68 5.15 9.47
N VAL A 448 15.21 4.13 10.17
CA VAL A 448 16.25 3.25 9.65
C VAL A 448 15.59 2.16 8.82
N TYR A 449 15.76 2.21 7.50
CA TYR A 449 15.29 1.16 6.61
C TYR A 449 16.22 -0.07 6.72
N PRO A 450 15.67 -1.30 6.68
CA PRO A 450 16.50 -2.48 6.61
C PRO A 450 17.36 -2.46 5.37
N ASP A 451 18.64 -2.71 5.56
CA ASP A 451 19.61 -2.88 4.49
C ASP A 451 19.38 -4.22 3.78
N VAL A 452 19.91 -4.35 2.57
CA VAL A 452 19.89 -5.61 1.83
C VAL A 452 21.22 -6.30 2.06
N VAL A 453 21.18 -7.48 2.68
CA VAL A 453 22.35 -8.32 2.88
C VAL A 453 22.36 -9.41 1.82
N THR A 454 23.51 -9.59 1.17
CA THR A 454 23.76 -10.70 0.25
C THR A 454 24.89 -11.55 0.78
N MET A 455 24.84 -12.85 0.47
CA MET A 455 25.84 -13.82 0.88
C MET A 455 26.28 -14.62 -0.35
N PRO A 456 27.50 -14.41 -0.88
CA PRO A 456 28.12 -15.34 -1.82
C PRO A 456 28.24 -16.76 -1.24
N PRO A 457 28.46 -17.79 -2.07
CA PRO A 457 28.78 -19.12 -1.56
C PRO A 457 29.91 -19.06 -0.53
N TYR A 458 29.67 -19.64 0.64
CA TYR A 458 30.70 -19.78 1.66
C TYR A 458 31.55 -21.02 1.36
N THR A 459 32.74 -21.09 1.96
CA THR A 459 33.59 -22.27 1.84
C THR A 459 33.72 -22.96 3.19
N TRP A 460 33.60 -24.28 3.18
CA TRP A 460 33.93 -25.13 4.32
C TRP A 460 34.95 -26.19 3.90
N ALA A 461 36.06 -26.28 4.62
CA ALA A 461 37.10 -27.29 4.40
C ALA A 461 37.27 -28.15 5.66
N SER A 462 37.41 -29.46 5.50
CA SER A 462 37.58 -30.40 6.62
C SER A 462 38.95 -30.31 7.32
N SER A 463 39.87 -29.47 6.82
CA SER A 463 41.18 -29.21 7.44
C SER A 463 41.07 -28.49 8.78
N GLN A 464 42.03 -28.76 9.68
CA GLN A 464 42.20 -28.09 10.98
C GLN A 464 40.99 -28.20 11.94
N SER A 465 40.19 -29.28 11.88
CA SER A 465 38.92 -29.44 12.63
C SER A 465 37.72 -28.67 12.05
N GLY A 466 37.82 -28.21 10.81
CA GLY A 466 36.74 -27.59 10.04
C GLY A 466 36.93 -26.08 9.92
N THR A 467 37.28 -25.61 8.72
CA THR A 467 37.50 -24.19 8.43
C THR A 467 36.32 -23.62 7.65
N LEU A 468 35.60 -22.67 8.25
CA LEU A 468 34.49 -21.94 7.64
C LEU A 468 34.94 -20.52 7.28
N THR A 469 34.88 -20.17 5.99
CA THR A 469 35.07 -18.80 5.50
C THR A 469 33.79 -18.28 4.88
N VAL A 470 33.30 -17.15 5.40
CA VAL A 470 32.05 -16.51 4.98
C VAL A 470 32.34 -15.05 4.61
N SER A 471 31.72 -14.60 3.52
CA SER A 471 31.66 -13.19 3.16
C SER A 471 30.19 -12.80 3.02
N CYS A 472 29.83 -11.63 3.50
CA CYS A 472 28.49 -11.04 3.36
C CYS A 472 28.63 -9.58 2.96
N THR A 473 27.67 -9.05 2.20
CA THR A 473 27.70 -7.68 1.71
C THR A 473 26.38 -7.01 2.02
N SER A 474 26.42 -5.87 2.72
CA SER A 474 25.30 -4.96 2.89
C SER A 474 25.33 -3.88 1.80
N ASN A 475 24.15 -3.44 1.34
CA ASN A 475 24.03 -2.24 0.50
C ASN A 475 24.25 -0.93 1.28
N ASN A 476 24.34 -0.99 2.61
CA ASN A 476 24.75 0.12 3.46
C ASN A 476 26.25 0.01 3.75
N THR A 477 26.99 1.08 3.45
CA THR A 477 28.46 1.11 3.58
C THR A 477 28.95 1.67 4.92
N ASN A 478 28.05 2.03 5.83
CA ASN A 478 28.40 2.48 7.17
C ASN A 478 28.59 1.28 8.10
N ASP A 479 29.85 0.89 8.30
CA ASP A 479 30.20 -0.33 9.03
C ASP A 479 29.69 -0.33 10.50
N ALA A 480 29.67 0.84 11.14
CA ALA A 480 29.18 0.97 12.51
C ALA A 480 27.66 0.74 12.60
N LEU A 481 26.93 1.12 11.57
CA LEU A 481 25.48 0.93 11.47
C LEU A 481 25.12 -0.52 11.09
N VAL A 482 25.85 -1.12 10.15
CA VAL A 482 25.59 -2.48 9.68
C VAL A 482 25.92 -3.52 10.75
N ASN A 483 27.09 -3.43 11.41
CA ASN A 483 27.52 -4.32 12.50
C ASN A 483 27.10 -5.79 12.28
N MET A 484 27.57 -6.38 11.18
CA MET A 484 27.12 -7.67 10.67
C MET A 484 27.40 -8.82 11.64
N LYS A 485 26.43 -9.71 11.82
CA LYS A 485 26.52 -10.92 12.63
C LYS A 485 26.33 -12.19 11.79
N LEU A 486 27.11 -13.21 12.08
CA LEU A 486 27.02 -14.55 11.51
C LEU A 486 26.30 -15.49 12.48
N SER A 487 25.44 -16.35 11.95
CA SER A 487 24.91 -17.53 12.63
C SER A 487 25.10 -18.75 11.74
N TYR A 488 25.18 -19.94 12.32
CA TYR A 488 25.21 -21.19 11.55
C TYR A 488 24.58 -22.34 12.34
N SER A 489 24.10 -23.35 11.63
CA SER A 489 23.68 -24.63 12.20
C SER A 489 24.63 -25.73 11.74
N ASN A 490 24.88 -26.72 12.59
CA ASN A 490 25.58 -27.95 12.24
C ASN A 490 25.06 -29.10 13.12
N LYS A 491 25.70 -30.27 13.04
CA LYS A 491 25.32 -31.46 13.81
C LYS A 491 25.37 -31.29 15.34
N ASP A 492 26.05 -30.27 15.85
CA ASP A 492 26.15 -29.98 17.28
C ASP A 492 25.10 -28.95 17.75
N GLY A 493 24.30 -28.37 16.84
CA GLY A 493 23.25 -27.40 17.14
C GLY A 493 23.41 -26.08 16.38
N ILE A 494 22.79 -25.02 16.93
CA ILE A 494 22.74 -23.69 16.32
C ILE A 494 23.64 -22.73 17.12
N THR A 495 24.51 -22.00 16.41
CA THR A 495 25.30 -20.89 16.95
C THR A 495 24.81 -19.58 16.33
N THR A 496 24.55 -18.56 17.15
CA THR A 496 24.03 -17.26 16.68
C THR A 496 24.89 -16.08 17.12
N GLY A 497 24.84 -15.00 16.35
CA GLY A 497 25.32 -13.68 16.79
C GLY A 497 26.84 -13.47 16.78
N LEU A 498 27.61 -14.26 16.02
CA LEU A 498 29.06 -14.10 15.92
C LEU A 498 29.41 -12.82 15.16
N GLY A 499 30.29 -11.98 15.71
CA GLY A 499 30.74 -10.77 15.02
C GLY A 499 31.50 -11.10 13.72
N MET A 500 31.14 -10.43 12.62
CA MET A 500 31.96 -10.41 11.40
C MET A 500 32.89 -9.19 11.43
N THR A 501 33.97 -9.23 10.65
CA THR A 501 34.92 -8.12 10.49
C THR A 501 34.61 -7.35 9.21
N ALA A 502 34.46 -6.02 9.30
CA ALA A 502 34.27 -5.16 8.15
C ALA A 502 35.52 -5.15 7.26
N ALA A 503 35.33 -5.31 5.95
CA ALA A 503 36.37 -5.28 4.92
C ALA A 503 36.27 -4.03 4.03
N GLY A 504 35.42 -3.07 4.40
CA GLY A 504 35.13 -1.85 3.63
C GLY A 504 34.11 -2.06 2.50
N GLY A 505 33.48 -0.97 2.06
CA GLY A 505 32.52 -1.00 0.95
C GLY A 505 31.26 -1.84 1.22
N GLY A 506 30.81 -1.94 2.48
CA GLY A 506 29.66 -2.75 2.88
C GLY A 506 29.95 -4.25 2.99
N ARG A 507 31.20 -4.68 2.80
CA ARG A 507 31.60 -6.10 2.86
C ARG A 507 32.05 -6.50 4.27
N TRP A 508 31.65 -7.69 4.68
CA TRP A 508 31.93 -8.29 5.99
C TRP A 508 32.45 -9.72 5.81
N THR A 509 33.45 -10.09 6.59
CA THR A 509 34.08 -11.41 6.50
C THR A 509 34.14 -12.10 7.86
N PHE A 510 34.05 -13.42 7.84
CA PHE A 510 34.25 -14.29 9.00
C PHE A 510 35.11 -15.48 8.58
N ASN A 511 36.09 -15.82 9.40
CA ASN A 511 36.94 -16.99 9.22
C ASN A 511 37.19 -17.65 10.58
N SER A 512 36.94 -18.96 10.68
CA SER A 512 37.24 -19.76 11.87
C SER A 512 37.59 -21.19 11.48
N ASN A 513 38.62 -21.74 12.12
CA ASN A 513 39.13 -23.10 11.87
C ASN A 513 38.62 -24.15 12.86
N LYS A 514 37.58 -23.86 13.65
CA LYS A 514 37.01 -24.81 14.63
C LYS A 514 35.52 -25.05 14.42
N ILE A 515 35.05 -24.98 13.18
CA ILE A 515 33.63 -25.06 12.83
C ILE A 515 33.37 -26.38 12.12
N LYS A 516 32.61 -27.28 12.75
CA LYS A 516 32.13 -28.50 12.07
C LYS A 516 31.23 -28.13 10.89
N GLN A 517 31.17 -29.00 9.88
CA GLN A 517 30.48 -28.74 8.61
C GLN A 517 29.07 -28.15 8.84
N PRO A 518 28.82 -26.91 8.40
CA PRO A 518 27.54 -26.27 8.60
C PRO A 518 26.49 -26.87 7.65
N THR A 519 25.27 -26.98 8.16
CA THR A 519 24.05 -27.30 7.40
C THR A 519 23.33 -26.04 6.94
N SER A 520 23.49 -24.93 7.67
CA SER A 520 23.08 -23.60 7.22
C SER A 520 24.00 -22.53 7.80
N VAL A 521 24.14 -21.42 7.09
CA VAL A 521 24.91 -20.26 7.51
C VAL A 521 24.13 -19.00 7.14
N SER A 522 23.99 -18.06 8.09
CA SER A 522 23.26 -16.81 7.88
C SER A 522 24.01 -15.59 8.36
N CYS A 523 23.85 -14.49 7.63
CA CYS A 523 24.33 -13.17 8.00
C CYS A 523 23.13 -12.27 8.33
N LYS A 524 23.25 -11.48 9.39
CA LYS A 524 22.24 -10.51 9.83
C LYS A 524 22.89 -9.18 10.16
N SER A 525 22.41 -8.12 9.53
CA SER A 525 22.78 -6.74 9.82
C SER A 525 21.95 -6.19 10.98
N SER A 526 22.54 -5.26 11.72
CA SER A 526 21.86 -4.51 12.79
C SER A 526 20.81 -3.54 12.25
N LEU A 527 20.83 -3.25 10.94
CA LEU A 527 19.80 -2.44 10.28
C LEU A 527 18.57 -3.27 9.88
N GLY A 528 18.66 -4.61 9.89
CA GLY A 528 17.53 -5.52 9.70
C GLY A 528 17.66 -6.45 8.49
N GLY A 529 18.63 -6.21 7.59
CA GLY A 529 18.89 -7.11 6.47
C GLY A 529 19.45 -8.46 6.88
N SER A 530 19.11 -9.51 6.13
CA SER A 530 19.71 -10.83 6.35
C SER A 530 19.82 -11.66 5.06
N ALA A 531 20.74 -12.63 5.06
CA ALA A 531 20.88 -13.64 4.01
C ALA A 531 21.21 -14.98 4.65
N THR A 532 20.66 -16.07 4.12
CA THR A 532 20.93 -17.44 4.60
C THR A 532 21.27 -18.35 3.42
N ARG A 533 22.20 -19.28 3.64
CA ARG A 533 22.58 -20.35 2.70
C ARG A 533 22.69 -21.70 3.38
#